data_AF-M0J8E7-F1
#
_entry.id   AF-M0J8E7-F1
#
_cell.length_a   1.000
_cell.length_b   1.000
_cell.length_c   1.000
_cell.angle_alpha   90.00
_cell.angle_beta   90.00
_cell.angle_gamma   90.00
#
_symmetry.space_group_name_H-M   'P 1'
#
loop_
_entity.id
_entity.type
_entity.pdbx_description
1 polymer ?
#
loop_
_entity_poly.entity_id
_entity_poly.type
_entity_poly.pdbx_seq_one_letter_code
_entity_poly.pdbx_strand_id
1 'polypeptide(L)'
;MSETSGTASDEWKWRRREAIIRDDYTCQECGVKGGPDGDVQLHVHHQTPAAEGGRNDLENLETLCASCHRSHHSESPVENDGWFEKEYEDDEFLDAIESEGGLAGTTDVADELGIERPSADYRLRQLEDAGRVTSKKIGNSLAWSLSRSDHT
;
A
#
# COMPACT_ATOMS: atom_id res chain seq x y z
N MET A 1 -16.00 -5.36 -25.92
CA MET A 1 -16.38 -6.09 -24.69
C MET A 1 -15.21 -5.85 -23.76
N SER A 2 -15.31 -4.82 -22.92
CA SER A 2 -14.20 -4.36 -22.09
C SER A 2 -14.48 -4.81 -20.67
N GLU A 3 -13.84 -5.91 -20.30
CA GLU A 3 -13.81 -6.44 -18.95
C GLU A 3 -12.41 -6.09 -18.42
N THR A 4 -12.31 -5.07 -17.57
CA THR A 4 -11.10 -4.80 -16.79
C THR A 4 -11.46 -5.05 -15.34
N SER A 5 -11.28 -6.31 -14.93
CA SER A 5 -11.26 -6.69 -13.52
C SER A 5 -10.02 -6.06 -12.89
N GLY A 6 -10.23 -5.26 -11.84
CA GLY A 6 -9.19 -4.62 -11.05
C GLY A 6 -8.35 -5.65 -10.31
N THR A 7 -7.06 -5.54 -10.51
CA THR A 7 -6.00 -6.32 -9.87
C THR A 7 -4.77 -5.43 -10.01
N ALA A 8 -4.04 -5.14 -8.91
CA ALA A 8 -2.91 -4.22 -9.03
C ALA A 8 -1.97 -4.65 -10.15
N SER A 9 -1.33 -3.65 -10.75
CA SER A 9 -0.51 -3.84 -11.94
C SER A 9 0.34 -5.10 -11.82
N ASP A 10 0.32 -5.92 -12.88
CA ASP A 10 1.14 -7.12 -12.94
C ASP A 10 2.62 -6.80 -12.63
N GLU A 11 3.05 -5.58 -12.95
CA GLU A 11 4.35 -5.04 -12.63
C GLU A 11 4.60 -4.94 -11.12
N TRP A 12 3.73 -4.28 -10.34
CA TRP A 12 3.88 -4.19 -8.90
C TRP A 12 3.85 -5.56 -8.23
N LYS A 13 2.89 -6.43 -8.60
CA LYS A 13 2.79 -7.78 -8.04
C LYS A 13 4.05 -8.60 -8.30
N TRP A 14 4.61 -8.43 -9.49
CA TRP A 14 5.87 -9.07 -9.85
C TRP A 14 7.05 -8.48 -9.07
N ARG A 15 7.19 -7.14 -9.01
CA ARG A 15 8.29 -6.47 -8.30
C ARG A 15 8.27 -6.71 -6.80
N ARG A 16 7.10 -6.66 -6.18
CA ARG A 16 6.91 -7.03 -4.77
C ARG A 16 7.37 -8.46 -4.51
N ARG A 17 6.99 -9.40 -5.38
CA ARG A 17 7.42 -10.79 -5.27
C ARG A 17 8.94 -10.93 -5.48
N GLU A 18 9.49 -10.23 -6.46
CA GLU A 18 10.93 -10.24 -6.73
C GLU A 18 11.75 -9.67 -5.57
N ALA A 19 11.30 -8.60 -4.92
CA ALA A 19 11.96 -8.05 -3.73
C ALA A 19 12.00 -9.08 -2.59
N ILE A 20 10.87 -9.73 -2.30
CA ILE A 20 10.80 -10.77 -1.26
C ILE A 20 11.71 -11.97 -1.59
N ILE A 21 11.78 -12.38 -2.87
CA ILE A 21 12.65 -13.47 -3.32
C ILE A 21 14.13 -13.06 -3.24
N ARG A 22 14.48 -11.84 -3.69
CA ARG A 22 15.85 -11.29 -3.60
C ARG A 22 16.34 -11.31 -2.16
N ASP A 23 15.45 -10.96 -1.23
CA ASP A 23 15.74 -10.83 0.19
C ASP A 23 15.68 -12.17 0.94
N ASP A 24 15.56 -13.31 0.24
CA ASP A 24 15.47 -14.66 0.83
C ASP A 24 14.38 -14.75 1.91
N TYR A 25 13.23 -14.11 1.66
CA TYR A 25 12.12 -14.03 2.62
C TYR A 25 12.58 -13.52 4.00
N THR A 26 13.54 -12.60 4.03
CA THR A 26 14.15 -12.08 5.26
C THR A 26 13.91 -10.58 5.37
N CYS A 27 13.46 -10.14 6.54
CA CYS A 27 13.37 -8.72 6.85
C CYS A 27 14.78 -8.09 6.80
N GLN A 28 14.94 -7.06 5.98
CA GLN A 28 16.24 -6.42 5.77
C GLN A 28 16.69 -5.56 6.95
N GLU A 29 15.78 -5.18 7.86
CA GLU A 29 16.12 -4.43 9.07
C GLU A 29 16.51 -5.35 10.25
N CYS A 30 15.65 -6.30 10.62
CA CYS A 30 15.85 -7.11 11.83
C CYS A 30 16.26 -8.58 11.57
N GLY A 31 16.24 -9.03 10.33
CA GLY A 31 16.66 -10.38 9.94
C GLY A 31 15.65 -11.51 10.23
N VAL A 32 14.43 -11.20 10.70
CA VAL A 32 13.40 -12.24 10.89
C VAL A 32 12.93 -12.80 9.54
N LYS A 33 12.66 -14.11 9.51
CA LYS A 33 12.21 -14.80 8.29
C LYS A 33 10.70 -14.93 8.22
N GLY A 34 10.16 -14.78 7.02
CA GLY A 34 8.81 -15.17 6.65
C GLY A 34 8.81 -16.32 5.64
N GLY A 35 7.68 -16.52 4.96
CA GLY A 35 7.58 -17.47 3.84
C GLY A 35 7.73 -18.94 4.29
N PRO A 36 8.41 -19.80 3.52
CA PRO A 36 8.51 -21.23 3.83
C PRO A 36 9.36 -21.53 5.07
N ASP A 37 10.24 -20.61 5.47
CA ASP A 37 11.23 -20.81 6.54
C ASP A 37 10.95 -19.94 7.79
N GLY A 38 9.82 -19.25 7.86
CA GLY A 38 9.47 -18.45 9.04
C GLY A 38 8.03 -17.95 9.06
N ASP A 39 7.58 -17.55 10.25
CA ASP A 39 6.15 -17.33 10.54
C ASP A 39 5.71 -15.86 10.47
N VAL A 40 6.58 -14.93 10.08
CA VAL A 40 6.23 -13.51 10.00
C VAL A 40 5.64 -13.13 8.64
N GLN A 41 4.66 -12.22 8.65
CA GLN A 41 4.21 -11.57 7.43
C GLN A 41 5.26 -10.53 6.98
N LEU A 42 5.64 -10.63 5.71
CA LEU A 42 6.56 -9.70 5.06
C LEU A 42 5.79 -8.73 4.17
N HIS A 43 6.22 -7.48 4.24
CA HIS A 43 5.75 -6.35 3.47
C HIS A 43 6.92 -5.81 2.65
N VAL A 44 6.63 -5.05 1.61
CA VAL A 44 7.65 -4.38 0.80
C VAL A 44 7.42 -2.89 0.96
N HIS A 45 8.42 -2.20 1.47
CA HIS A 45 8.42 -0.75 1.68
C HIS A 45 9.21 -0.07 0.57
N HIS A 46 8.75 1.09 0.10
CA HIS A 46 9.56 1.97 -0.73
C HIS A 46 10.45 2.84 0.15
N GLN A 47 11.77 2.77 -0.04
CA GLN A 47 12.73 3.62 0.68
C GLN A 47 12.56 5.11 0.32
N THR A 48 12.30 5.40 -0.95
CA THR A 48 11.87 6.71 -1.44
C THR A 48 10.38 6.59 -1.81
N PRO A 49 9.48 7.37 -1.19
CA PRO A 49 8.07 7.37 -1.54
C PRO A 49 7.82 7.75 -3.01
N ALA A 50 6.75 7.24 -3.60
CA ALA A 50 6.37 7.55 -4.98
C ALA A 50 6.18 9.07 -5.21
N ALA A 51 5.62 9.77 -4.20
CA ALA A 51 5.44 11.22 -4.23
C ALA A 51 6.74 12.02 -4.39
N GLU A 52 7.88 11.44 -3.98
CA GLU A 52 9.22 12.03 -4.10
C GLU A 52 10.00 11.47 -5.30
N GLY A 53 9.33 10.73 -6.19
CA GLY A 53 9.93 10.12 -7.38
C GLY A 53 10.42 8.69 -7.16
N GLY A 54 10.04 8.06 -6.05
CA GLY A 54 10.23 6.63 -5.82
C GLY A 54 9.54 5.79 -6.89
N ARG A 55 10.23 4.74 -7.37
CA ARG A 55 9.68 3.79 -8.35
C ARG A 55 9.68 2.40 -7.75
N ASN A 56 8.99 1.45 -8.40
CA ASN A 56 9.02 0.03 -8.05
C ASN A 56 10.32 -0.69 -8.47
N ASP A 57 11.41 0.05 -8.61
CA ASP A 57 12.73 -0.51 -8.86
C ASP A 57 13.15 -1.30 -7.63
N LEU A 58 13.68 -2.51 -7.80
CA LEU A 58 14.08 -3.36 -6.67
C LEU A 58 14.99 -2.62 -5.69
N GLU A 59 15.86 -1.73 -6.18
CA GLU A 59 16.75 -0.91 -5.36
C GLU A 59 16.02 0.06 -4.43
N ASN A 60 14.80 0.48 -4.79
CA ASN A 60 13.95 1.32 -3.97
C ASN A 60 13.01 0.50 -3.07
N LEU A 61 12.96 -0.83 -3.24
CA LEU A 61 12.09 -1.72 -2.49
C LEU A 61 12.86 -2.47 -1.40
N GLU A 62 12.32 -2.46 -0.18
CA GLU A 62 12.88 -3.12 0.99
C GLU A 62 11.87 -4.10 1.60
N THR A 63 12.26 -5.37 1.76
CA THR A 63 11.41 -6.35 2.45
C THR A 63 11.50 -6.18 3.96
N LEU A 64 10.39 -5.84 4.61
CA LEU A 64 10.29 -5.63 6.05
C LEU A 64 9.25 -6.53 6.70
N CYS A 65 9.49 -6.95 7.94
CA CYS A 65 8.43 -7.56 8.75
C CYS A 65 7.43 -6.48 9.20
N ALA A 66 6.21 -6.88 9.58
CA ALA A 66 5.16 -5.92 9.95
C ALA A 66 5.57 -4.90 11.04
N SER A 67 6.44 -5.26 11.98
CA SER A 67 6.92 -4.34 13.03
C SER A 67 7.97 -3.36 12.51
N CYS A 68 8.91 -3.81 11.68
CA CYS A 68 9.90 -2.94 11.05
C CYS A 68 9.22 -2.00 10.06
N HIS A 69 8.32 -2.54 9.22
CA HIS A 69 7.50 -1.75 8.31
C HIS A 69 6.78 -0.61 9.06
N ARG A 70 6.09 -0.91 10.17
CA ARG A 70 5.45 0.12 11.01
C ARG A 70 6.42 1.17 11.55
N SER A 71 7.64 0.79 11.88
CA SER A 71 8.65 1.72 12.43
C SER A 71 9.13 2.73 11.39
N HIS A 72 9.18 2.33 10.12
CA HIS A 72 9.42 3.25 9.00
C HIS A 72 8.23 4.16 8.71
N HIS A 73 7.07 3.81 9.27
CA HIS A 73 5.76 4.39 8.96
C HIS A 73 5.24 5.35 10.05
N SER A 74 6.09 5.79 11.00
CA SER A 74 5.62 6.62 12.11
C SER A 74 6.60 7.69 12.58
N GLU A 75 6.24 8.95 12.30
CA GLU A 75 6.37 10.04 13.27
C GLU A 75 4.97 10.48 13.72
N SER A 76 4.37 9.77 14.68
CA SER A 76 3.56 10.37 15.77
C SER A 76 3.12 9.29 16.78
N PRO A 77 3.34 9.48 18.09
CA PRO A 77 2.82 8.59 19.11
C PRO A 77 1.39 9.02 19.48
N VAL A 78 0.42 8.12 19.37
CA VAL A 78 -0.84 8.25 20.14
C VAL A 78 -1.17 6.93 20.83
N GLU A 79 -1.26 7.02 22.15
CA GLU A 79 -1.64 5.96 23.07
C GLU A 79 -3.16 5.72 23.02
N ASN A 80 -3.57 4.44 23.14
CA ASN A 80 -4.87 3.87 23.59
C ASN A 80 -6.16 4.57 23.09
N ASP A 81 -7.07 3.87 22.41
CA ASP A 81 -8.02 2.95 23.05
C ASP A 81 -8.47 1.88 22.04
N GLY A 82 -8.41 0.62 22.47
CA GLY A 82 -8.45 -0.54 21.58
C GLY A 82 -9.65 -0.63 20.65
N TRP A 83 -9.40 -0.46 19.37
CA TRP A 83 -9.95 -1.27 18.29
C TRP A 83 -8.81 -1.49 17.29
N PHE A 84 -8.70 -2.71 16.74
CA PHE A 84 -7.59 -3.14 15.90
C PHE A 84 -7.52 -2.33 14.60
N GLU A 85 -6.95 -1.12 14.67
CA GLU A 85 -6.55 -0.37 13.49
C GLU A 85 -5.22 -0.96 13.04
N LYS A 86 -5.31 -1.86 12.06
CA LYS A 86 -4.13 -2.25 11.30
C LYS A 86 -3.73 -0.98 10.56
N GLU A 87 -2.77 -0.26 11.13
CA GLU A 87 -2.20 0.98 10.58
C GLU A 87 -1.52 0.62 9.27
N TYR A 88 -2.28 0.74 8.19
CA TYR A 88 -1.79 0.72 6.83
C TYR A 88 -1.37 2.13 6.49
N GLU A 89 -0.20 2.26 5.87
CA GLU A 89 0.26 3.59 5.51
C GLU A 89 -0.53 4.19 4.37
N ASP A 90 -0.65 5.51 4.43
CA ASP A 90 -1.24 6.29 3.35
C ASP A 90 -0.63 5.89 2.00
N ASP A 91 0.69 5.74 1.95
CA ASP A 91 1.44 5.38 0.75
C ASP A 91 1.05 4.01 0.21
N GLU A 92 0.76 3.03 1.06
CA GLU A 92 0.22 1.74 0.60
C GLU A 92 -1.14 1.92 -0.11
N PHE A 93 -2.02 2.80 0.38
CA PHE A 93 -3.27 3.12 -0.33
C PHE A 93 -3.03 3.91 -1.61
N LEU A 94 -2.06 4.83 -1.62
CA LEU A 94 -1.72 5.59 -2.82
C LEU A 94 -1.16 4.68 -3.90
N ASP A 95 -0.25 3.78 -3.54
CA ASP A 95 0.34 2.78 -4.43
C ASP A 95 -0.72 1.82 -4.95
N ALA A 96 -1.66 1.40 -4.10
CA ALA A 96 -2.78 0.58 -4.52
C ALA A 96 -3.68 1.32 -5.55
N ILE A 97 -3.89 2.63 -5.38
CA ILE A 97 -4.63 3.44 -6.37
C ILE A 97 -3.82 3.63 -7.66
N GLU A 98 -2.54 3.94 -7.55
CA GLU A 98 -1.65 4.14 -8.70
C GLU A 98 -1.54 2.86 -9.53
N SER A 99 -1.42 1.72 -8.85
CA SER A 99 -1.29 0.40 -9.47
C SER A 99 -2.55 -0.04 -10.23
N GLU A 100 -3.71 0.54 -9.95
CA GLU A 100 -4.94 0.38 -10.75
C GLU A 100 -5.03 1.37 -11.93
N GLY A 101 -3.91 2.01 -12.29
CA GLY A 101 -3.87 3.02 -13.35
C GLY A 101 -4.37 4.39 -12.89
N GLY A 102 -4.29 4.66 -11.57
CA GLY A 102 -4.68 5.93 -10.97
C GLY A 102 -6.19 6.12 -10.81
N LEU A 103 -6.98 5.05 -10.95
CA LEU A 103 -8.44 5.01 -10.81
C LEU A 103 -8.88 3.65 -10.22
N ALA A 104 -8.86 3.53 -8.89
CA ALA A 104 -9.18 2.29 -8.18
C ALA A 104 -10.54 2.32 -7.50
N GLY A 105 -11.27 1.20 -7.48
CA GLY A 105 -12.39 1.04 -6.57
C GLY A 105 -11.92 0.73 -5.15
N THR A 106 -12.75 1.02 -4.15
CA THR A 106 -12.46 0.63 -2.75
C THR A 106 -12.17 -0.86 -2.59
N THR A 107 -12.85 -1.71 -3.38
CA THR A 107 -12.63 -3.16 -3.34
C THR A 107 -11.26 -3.52 -3.89
N ASP A 108 -10.85 -2.93 -5.02
CA ASP A 108 -9.57 -3.22 -5.65
C ASP A 108 -8.41 -2.83 -4.72
N VAL A 109 -8.52 -1.67 -4.06
CA VAL A 109 -7.57 -1.24 -3.03
C VAL A 109 -7.54 -2.19 -1.83
N ALA A 110 -8.70 -2.68 -1.39
CA ALA A 110 -8.78 -3.60 -0.26
C ALA A 110 -8.18 -4.97 -0.57
N ASP A 111 -8.47 -5.53 -1.74
CA ASP A 111 -7.90 -6.78 -2.23
C ASP A 111 -6.37 -6.66 -2.39
N GLU A 112 -5.88 -5.53 -2.91
CA GLU A 112 -4.45 -5.33 -3.09
C GLU A 112 -3.68 -5.28 -1.76
N LEU A 113 -4.24 -4.57 -0.79
CA LEU A 113 -3.63 -4.45 0.53
C LEU A 113 -3.90 -5.69 1.42
N GLY A 114 -4.79 -6.59 0.99
CA GLY A 114 -5.20 -7.78 1.74
C GLY A 114 -5.96 -7.42 3.02
N ILE A 115 -6.89 -6.47 2.92
CA ILE A 115 -7.56 -5.81 4.06
C ILE A 115 -9.07 -5.87 3.87
N GLU A 116 -9.82 -5.70 4.95
CA GLU A 116 -11.27 -5.64 4.86
C GLU A 116 -11.71 -4.35 4.15
N ARG A 117 -12.61 -4.48 3.18
CA ARG A 117 -13.15 -3.35 2.40
C ARG A 117 -13.64 -2.16 3.24
N PRO A 118 -14.31 -2.33 4.40
CA PRO A 118 -14.67 -1.19 5.26
C PRO A 118 -13.45 -0.42 5.78
N SER A 119 -12.35 -1.10 6.10
CA SER A 119 -11.09 -0.47 6.52
C SER A 119 -10.47 0.32 5.38
N ALA A 120 -10.55 -0.21 4.16
CA ALA A 120 -10.10 0.52 2.97
C ALA A 120 -10.97 1.76 2.71
N ASP A 121 -12.30 1.64 2.79
CA ASP A 121 -13.22 2.77 2.62
C ASP A 121 -12.92 3.88 3.63
N TYR A 122 -12.76 3.52 4.89
CA TYR A 122 -12.46 4.46 5.96
C TYR A 122 -11.16 5.22 5.70
N ARG A 123 -10.10 4.50 5.35
CA ARG A 123 -8.79 5.12 5.13
C ARG A 123 -8.73 5.97 3.86
N LEU A 124 -9.36 5.54 2.77
CA LEU A 124 -9.46 6.30 1.53
C LEU A 124 -10.21 7.63 1.71
N ARG A 125 -11.22 7.67 2.59
CA ARG A 125 -11.90 8.93 2.96
C ARG A 125 -11.00 9.89 3.74
N GLN A 126 -10.19 9.37 4.66
CA GLN A 126 -9.23 10.20 5.39
C GLN A 126 -8.17 10.78 4.43
N LEU A 127 -7.71 9.99 3.46
CA LEU A 127 -6.81 10.46 2.41
C LEU A 127 -7.44 11.54 1.53
N GLU A 128 -8.75 11.46 1.27
CA GLU A 128 -9.48 12.49 0.53
C GLU A 128 -9.60 13.79 1.34
N ASP A 129 -9.90 13.71 2.64
CA ASP A 129 -9.93 14.87 3.55
C ASP A 129 -8.55 15.54 3.64
N ALA A 130 -7.48 14.73 3.67
CA ALA A 130 -6.10 15.19 3.61
C ALA A 130 -5.67 15.70 2.22
N GLY A 131 -6.53 15.62 1.21
CA GLY A 131 -6.26 16.08 -0.15
C GLY A 131 -5.25 15.23 -0.94
N ARG A 132 -4.90 14.03 -0.46
CA ARG A 132 -3.96 13.10 -1.12
C ARG A 132 -4.63 12.32 -2.26
N VAL A 133 -5.94 12.07 -2.15
CA VAL A 133 -6.74 11.40 -3.19
C VAL A 133 -8.03 12.17 -3.45
N THR A 134 -8.70 11.86 -4.54
CA THR A 134 -10.04 12.38 -4.86
C THR A 134 -10.97 11.22 -5.18
N SER A 135 -12.22 11.28 -4.75
CA SER A 135 -13.24 10.31 -5.12
C SER A 135 -14.16 10.80 -6.23
N LYS A 136 -14.64 9.85 -7.06
CA LYS A 136 -15.71 10.05 -8.02
C LYS A 136 -16.71 8.93 -7.92
N LYS A 137 -17.99 9.27 -7.80
CA LYS A 137 -19.07 8.27 -7.78
C LYS A 137 -19.31 7.71 -9.18
N ILE A 138 -19.14 6.38 -9.32
CA ILE A 138 -19.43 5.62 -10.54
C ILE A 138 -20.48 4.56 -10.19
N GLY A 139 -21.72 4.80 -10.62
CA GLY A 139 -22.86 3.97 -10.21
C GLY A 139 -23.08 4.02 -8.70
N ASN A 140 -22.94 2.87 -8.02
CA ASN A 140 -23.06 2.75 -6.57
C ASN A 140 -21.71 2.60 -5.84
N SER A 141 -20.59 2.78 -6.55
CA SER A 141 -19.24 2.63 -6.00
C SER A 141 -18.46 3.94 -6.11
N LEU A 142 -17.46 4.12 -5.24
CA LEU A 142 -16.46 5.19 -5.36
C LEU A 142 -15.27 4.67 -6.15
N ALA A 143 -14.81 5.49 -7.10
CA ALA A 143 -13.51 5.36 -7.73
C ALA A 143 -12.59 6.44 -7.15
N TRP A 144 -11.41 6.04 -6.72
CA TRP A 144 -10.40 6.87 -6.08
C TRP A 144 -9.26 7.12 -7.06
N SER A 145 -8.78 8.35 -7.12
CA SER A 145 -7.64 8.74 -7.94
C SER A 145 -6.70 9.62 -7.15
N LEU A 146 -5.40 9.54 -7.43
CA LEU A 146 -4.41 10.42 -6.80
C LEU A 146 -4.74 11.88 -7.09
N SER A 147 -4.67 12.73 -6.06
CA SER A 147 -4.73 14.17 -6.23
C SER A 147 -3.44 14.61 -6.91
N ARG A 148 -3.53 15.32 -8.04
CA ARG A 148 -2.33 15.92 -8.65
C ARG A 148 -1.87 17.03 -7.73
N SER A 149 -0.82 16.79 -6.95
CA SER A 149 -0.08 17.87 -6.31
C SER A 149 0.49 18.74 -7.42
N ASP A 150 -0.09 19.94 -7.59
CA ASP A 150 0.40 20.96 -8.52
C ASP A 150 1.80 21.37 -8.04
N HIS A 151 2.83 20.67 -8.52
CA HIS A 151 4.22 21.08 -8.34
C HIS A 151 4.41 22.34 -9.18
N THR A 152 4.31 23.49 -8.51
CA THR A 152 4.56 24.81 -9.09
C THR A 152 6.04 25.13 -9.13
#